data_AF-A0A3D1R6F8-F1
#
_entry.id   AF-A0A3D1R6F8-F1
#
_cell.length_a   1.000
_cell.length_b   1.000
_cell.length_c   1.000
_cell.angle_alpha   90.00
_cell.angle_beta   90.00
_cell.angle_gamma   90.00
#
_symmetry.space_group_name_H-M   'P 1'
#
loop_
_entity.id
_entity.type
_entity.pdbx_description
1 polymer ?
#
loop_
_entity_poly.entity_id
_entity_poly.type
_entity_poly.pdbx_seq_one_letter_code
_entity_poly.pdbx_strand_id
1 'polypeptide(L)'
;MRRASLLLALVALAACQKVPLTDIYAGFTLADATWFAQEQTLFVFYRAEAEQGFGPESQLELSYLTDELDVPWTPLAQLSPVHTHVPVDCGPNGRCGSISLHVEKVPRRVWLQLRYHADGEMTLPAELSFHVVGEGPPHAHRSLVVYGVFDETNTQVQWRARHQFPALRNEEAQELGLRRFVRLSEPRYGEVGWLPEDNPYGYGSGSACSGESVPLDWPSVETIERAVFDTHALPLAASTFPAVCARATVTDALGEFETVALARKNPEARPAFPALHSPIHESVTIGYLLKPCGRTISDEHQEMQEQRLLLDEPIEICIDAWSDPSVAGAFAAAVRAKIDEVRAQGKDMVLTVALHHDDRSGQVGAILEEALQAVLEVERDKSSPRVSGAFVFDSYGYEITRPAVGRLVLWCPARVDEESELPTTSMHSCPLQADMPDLKLGPFRFNQLPILPTRDNYLGFIDRYSRNQAGRMLEWHFLAPERTPQSVNLPIGDFGVATFFNNELISAQPSDAFSYCASGGSDDPENAEAMRASVAVFRGAMVPDPIPLAMLPEYHRLAPQPSYPLGLAWDFPFLARAKYVSSVAGAVTAFSFSIPFGIGDEAESYYGTALWDGGDFVL
;
A
#
# COMPACT_ATOMS: atom_id res chain seq x y z
N MET A 1 -82.71 -4.77 -38.88
CA MET A 1 -81.63 -5.16 -37.96
C MET A 1 -80.23 -5.14 -38.61
N ARG A 2 -79.88 -4.13 -39.43
CA ARG A 2 -78.56 -4.04 -40.11
C ARG A 2 -77.73 -2.81 -39.75
N ARG A 3 -78.21 -1.95 -38.84
CA ARG A 3 -77.48 -0.76 -38.35
C ARG A 3 -76.83 -0.93 -36.97
N ALA A 4 -77.25 -1.93 -36.18
CA ALA A 4 -76.66 -2.21 -34.87
C ALA A 4 -75.30 -2.95 -34.96
N SER A 5 -75.09 -3.74 -36.01
CA SER A 5 -73.87 -4.52 -36.19
C SER A 5 -72.67 -3.69 -36.65
N LEU A 6 -72.89 -2.56 -37.34
CA LEU A 6 -71.79 -1.68 -37.77
C LEU A 6 -71.29 -0.77 -36.63
N LEU A 7 -72.16 -0.35 -35.71
CA LEU A 7 -71.73 0.40 -34.52
C LEU A 7 -70.99 -0.49 -33.51
N LEU A 8 -71.41 -1.75 -33.33
CA LEU A 8 -70.66 -2.69 -32.49
C LEU A 8 -69.28 -3.03 -33.08
N ALA A 9 -69.14 -3.11 -34.40
CA ALA A 9 -67.86 -3.36 -35.05
C ALA A 9 -66.90 -2.16 -34.96
N LEU A 10 -67.40 -0.92 -34.98
CA LEU A 10 -66.60 0.29 -34.79
C LEU A 10 -66.19 0.53 -33.32
N VAL A 11 -67.03 0.12 -32.35
CA VAL A 11 -66.66 0.14 -30.93
C VAL A 11 -65.69 -1.00 -30.58
N ALA A 12 -65.78 -2.16 -31.25
CA ALA A 12 -64.84 -3.27 -31.10
C ALA A 12 -63.48 -3.05 -31.82
N LEU A 13 -63.39 -2.09 -32.75
CA LEU A 13 -62.11 -1.68 -33.37
C LEU A 13 -61.45 -0.50 -32.63
N ALA A 14 -62.15 0.14 -31.70
CA ALA A 14 -61.58 1.13 -30.76
C ALA A 14 -61.15 0.50 -29.42
N ALA A 15 -61.52 -0.76 -29.17
CA ALA A 15 -61.06 -1.54 -28.04
C ALA A 15 -60.09 -2.63 -28.53
N CYS A 16 -58.90 -2.70 -27.93
CA CYS A 16 -57.85 -3.69 -28.19
C CYS A 16 -56.99 -3.52 -29.45
N GLN A 17 -56.10 -2.53 -29.41
CA GLN A 17 -54.68 -2.86 -29.59
C GLN A 17 -54.02 -2.83 -28.20
N LYS A 18 -54.13 -3.94 -27.45
CA LYS A 18 -53.15 -4.21 -26.41
C LYS A 18 -51.90 -4.68 -27.15
N VAL A 19 -51.02 -3.73 -27.46
CA VAL A 19 -49.67 -4.03 -27.96
C VAL A 19 -49.04 -4.99 -26.94
N PRO A 20 -48.41 -6.09 -27.38
CA PRO A 20 -47.87 -7.07 -26.44
C PRO A 20 -46.91 -6.39 -25.47
N LEU A 21 -47.14 -6.66 -24.18
CA LEU A 21 -46.27 -6.32 -23.05
C LEU A 21 -44.89 -6.96 -23.27
N THR A 22 -43.97 -6.24 -23.91
CA THR A 22 -42.54 -6.56 -23.86
C THR A 22 -41.97 -5.94 -22.60
N ASP A 23 -41.50 -6.79 -21.69
CA ASP A 23 -40.62 -6.35 -20.59
C ASP A 23 -39.43 -5.63 -21.21
N ILE A 24 -39.27 -4.34 -20.90
CA ILE A 24 -38.16 -3.53 -21.41
C ILE A 24 -36.90 -3.69 -20.55
N TYR A 25 -36.91 -4.62 -19.59
CA TYR A 25 -35.86 -4.89 -18.62
C TYR A 25 -35.35 -3.61 -17.97
N ALA A 26 -36.30 -2.81 -17.49
CA ALA A 26 -35.99 -1.56 -16.85
C ALA A 26 -35.71 -1.74 -15.35
N GLY A 27 -34.71 -1.01 -14.84
CA GLY A 27 -34.26 -1.08 -13.46
C GLY A 27 -33.69 0.25 -12.98
N PHE A 28 -33.76 0.50 -11.68
CA PHE A 28 -33.02 1.60 -11.04
C PHE A 28 -31.64 1.11 -10.63
N THR A 29 -30.60 1.78 -11.09
CA THR A 29 -29.22 1.58 -10.60
C THR A 29 -28.89 2.53 -9.46
N LEU A 30 -29.65 3.63 -9.34
CA LEU A 30 -29.58 4.60 -8.24
C LEU A 30 -30.97 5.16 -7.96
N ALA A 31 -31.37 5.17 -6.69
CA ALA A 31 -32.51 5.91 -6.19
C ALA A 31 -32.23 6.32 -4.74
N ASP A 32 -31.86 7.59 -4.55
CA ASP A 32 -31.53 8.13 -3.24
C ASP A 32 -32.37 9.38 -2.96
N ALA A 33 -32.77 9.56 -1.70
CA ALA A 33 -33.32 10.82 -1.25
C ALA A 33 -32.76 11.20 0.12
N THR A 34 -32.44 12.48 0.26
CA THR A 34 -31.97 13.05 1.53
C THR A 34 -32.75 14.32 1.85
N TRP A 35 -33.34 14.39 3.05
CA TRP A 35 -34.00 15.61 3.55
C TRP A 35 -33.12 16.30 4.59
N PHE A 36 -32.90 17.61 4.41
CA PHE A 36 -32.12 18.45 5.32
C PHE A 36 -33.04 19.35 6.14
N ALA A 37 -33.02 19.17 7.46
CA ALA A 37 -33.86 19.94 8.39
C ALA A 37 -33.58 21.45 8.33
N GLN A 38 -32.31 21.83 8.33
CA GLN A 38 -31.89 23.24 8.33
C GLN A 38 -32.27 24.00 7.05
N GLU A 39 -32.50 23.28 5.95
CA GLU A 39 -32.82 23.83 4.63
C GLU A 39 -34.28 23.61 4.27
N GLN A 40 -35.02 22.81 5.04
CA GLN A 40 -36.35 22.30 4.69
C GLN A 40 -36.43 21.82 3.23
N THR A 41 -35.42 21.08 2.81
CA THR A 41 -35.25 20.67 1.41
C THR A 41 -35.07 19.15 1.30
N LEU A 42 -35.90 18.52 0.48
CA LEU A 42 -35.77 17.13 0.05
C LEU A 42 -35.01 17.08 -1.28
N PHE A 43 -33.85 16.44 -1.30
CA PHE A 43 -33.12 16.11 -2.52
C PHE A 43 -33.44 14.69 -2.93
N VAL A 44 -33.64 14.46 -4.23
CA VAL A 44 -33.85 13.14 -4.81
C VAL A 44 -32.92 12.99 -6.01
N PHE A 45 -32.22 11.86 -6.07
CA PHE A 45 -31.26 11.51 -7.10
C PHE A 45 -31.63 10.16 -7.69
N TYR A 46 -31.50 10.02 -9.01
CA TYR A 46 -31.93 8.82 -9.69
C TYR A 46 -31.08 8.48 -10.91
N ARG A 47 -30.98 7.18 -11.18
CA ARG A 47 -30.51 6.61 -12.45
C ARG A 47 -31.33 5.35 -12.71
N ALA A 48 -32.06 5.38 -13.81
CA ALA A 48 -32.83 4.25 -14.33
C ALA A 48 -32.27 3.89 -15.69
N GLU A 49 -32.24 2.59 -16.00
CA GLU A 49 -31.79 2.04 -17.27
C GLU A 49 -32.86 1.09 -17.80
N ALA A 50 -32.96 0.97 -19.13
CA ALA A 50 -33.83 0.01 -19.81
C ALA A 50 -33.14 -0.52 -21.06
N GLU A 51 -33.09 -1.85 -21.25
CA GLU A 51 -32.41 -2.47 -22.40
C GLU A 51 -32.94 -1.96 -23.75
N GLN A 52 -34.25 -1.69 -23.82
CA GLN A 52 -34.93 -1.22 -25.03
C GLN A 52 -35.06 0.33 -25.08
N GLY A 53 -34.51 1.03 -24.09
CA GLY A 53 -34.60 2.49 -23.93
C GLY A 53 -35.95 2.98 -23.41
N PHE A 54 -36.02 4.26 -23.06
CA PHE A 54 -37.23 4.89 -22.54
C PHE A 54 -38.00 5.62 -23.64
N GLY A 55 -39.29 5.32 -23.76
CA GLY A 55 -40.19 6.02 -24.69
C GLY A 55 -40.51 7.46 -24.26
N PRO A 56 -41.11 8.27 -25.15
CA PRO A 56 -41.50 9.65 -24.83
C PRO A 56 -42.60 9.73 -23.75
N GLU A 57 -43.40 8.67 -23.57
CA GLU A 57 -44.44 8.60 -22.55
C GLU A 57 -43.92 8.15 -21.17
N SER A 58 -42.68 7.66 -21.10
CA SER A 58 -42.12 7.23 -19.83
C SER A 58 -41.81 8.45 -18.96
N GLN A 59 -42.15 8.40 -17.68
CA GLN A 59 -41.92 9.50 -16.74
C GLN A 59 -41.58 8.98 -15.34
N LEU A 60 -40.72 9.72 -14.66
CA LEU A 60 -40.43 9.49 -13.25
C LEU A 60 -41.44 10.26 -12.41
N GLU A 61 -41.91 9.62 -11.36
CA GLU A 61 -42.90 10.14 -10.44
C GLU A 61 -42.41 10.01 -9.01
N LEU A 62 -42.69 11.05 -8.22
CA LEU A 62 -42.38 11.10 -6.81
C LEU A 62 -43.68 11.16 -6.01
N SER A 63 -43.72 10.46 -4.90
CA SER A 63 -44.72 10.63 -3.85
C SER A 63 -44.00 10.72 -2.51
N TYR A 64 -44.50 11.55 -1.60
CA TYR A 64 -43.97 11.61 -0.24
C TYR A 64 -45.08 11.96 0.75
N LEU A 65 -44.92 11.46 1.96
CA LEU A 65 -45.84 11.65 3.07
C LEU A 65 -45.10 12.32 4.21
N THR A 66 -45.60 13.46 4.68
CA THR A 66 -45.22 14.10 5.94
C THR A 66 -46.35 13.95 6.96
N ASP A 67 -46.17 14.47 8.18
CA ASP A 67 -47.24 14.49 9.19
C ASP A 67 -48.43 15.40 8.82
N GLU A 68 -48.24 16.32 7.87
CA GLU A 68 -49.22 17.38 7.53
C GLU A 68 -49.61 17.38 6.05
N LEU A 69 -48.87 16.66 5.20
CA LEU A 69 -49.04 16.68 3.75
C LEU A 69 -48.85 15.27 3.17
N ASP A 70 -49.79 14.86 2.34
CA ASP A 70 -49.69 13.66 1.50
C ASP A 70 -49.63 14.10 0.04
N VAL A 71 -48.48 13.93 -0.60
CA VAL A 71 -48.28 14.25 -2.01
C VAL A 71 -48.49 12.99 -2.84
N PRO A 72 -49.53 12.94 -3.69
CA PRO A 72 -49.77 11.79 -4.56
C PRO A 72 -48.64 11.67 -5.60
N TRP A 73 -48.58 10.53 -6.28
CA TRP A 73 -47.65 10.31 -7.39
C TRP A 73 -47.70 11.46 -8.41
N THR A 74 -46.66 12.27 -8.40
CA THR A 74 -46.55 13.49 -9.20
C THR A 74 -45.34 13.38 -10.11
N PRO A 75 -45.48 13.63 -11.42
CA PRO A 75 -44.35 13.59 -12.35
C PRO A 75 -43.29 14.62 -11.97
N LEU A 76 -42.01 14.25 -12.03
CA LEU A 76 -40.92 15.15 -11.63
C LEU A 76 -40.95 16.49 -12.40
N ALA A 77 -41.36 16.47 -13.67
CA ALA A 77 -41.48 17.66 -14.51
C ALA A 77 -42.59 18.64 -14.06
N GLN A 78 -43.51 18.21 -13.19
CA GLN A 78 -44.59 19.05 -12.64
C GLN A 78 -44.23 19.63 -11.27
N LEU A 79 -43.13 19.17 -10.67
CA LEU A 79 -42.66 19.65 -9.38
C LEU A 79 -41.75 20.87 -9.58
N SER A 80 -41.91 21.87 -8.73
CA SER A 80 -41.09 23.09 -8.77
C SER A 80 -39.81 22.89 -7.97
N PRO A 81 -38.62 22.86 -8.61
CA PRO A 81 -37.39 22.66 -7.89
C PRO A 81 -36.95 23.91 -7.13
N VAL A 82 -36.29 23.71 -5.99
CA VAL A 82 -35.63 24.78 -5.20
C VAL A 82 -34.35 25.25 -5.88
N HIS A 83 -33.55 24.29 -6.36
CA HIS A 83 -32.25 24.55 -6.97
C HIS A 83 -32.28 24.37 -8.49
N THR A 84 -31.17 24.73 -9.15
CA THR A 84 -31.02 24.49 -10.59
C THR A 84 -30.66 23.03 -10.83
N HIS A 85 -31.41 22.37 -11.71
CA HIS A 85 -31.16 21.00 -12.15
C HIS A 85 -30.99 20.99 -13.67
N VAL A 86 -29.77 20.79 -14.13
CA VAL A 86 -29.43 20.77 -15.56
C VAL A 86 -29.72 19.36 -16.11
N PRO A 87 -30.33 19.23 -17.29
CA PRO A 87 -30.50 17.94 -17.94
C PRO A 87 -29.17 17.20 -18.13
N VAL A 88 -29.16 15.90 -17.85
CA VAL A 88 -27.97 15.04 -17.92
C VAL A 88 -28.16 14.01 -19.02
N ASP A 89 -27.12 13.81 -19.83
CA ASP A 89 -27.06 12.70 -20.78
C ASP A 89 -26.51 11.44 -20.09
N CYS A 90 -27.36 10.44 -19.92
CA CYS A 90 -27.04 9.13 -19.35
C CYS A 90 -26.98 8.03 -20.41
N GLY A 91 -26.84 8.42 -21.68
CA GLY A 91 -26.85 7.51 -22.81
C GLY A 91 -28.26 7.19 -23.31
N PRO A 92 -28.35 6.48 -24.44
CA PRO A 92 -29.61 6.27 -25.17
C PRO A 92 -30.64 5.42 -24.39
N ASN A 93 -30.15 4.64 -23.42
CA ASN A 93 -30.95 3.67 -22.66
C ASN A 93 -31.17 4.10 -21.20
N GLY A 94 -30.66 5.28 -20.81
CA GLY A 94 -30.65 5.77 -19.45
C GLY A 94 -31.60 6.95 -19.23
N ARG A 95 -32.05 7.10 -17.98
CA ARG A 95 -32.63 8.33 -17.44
C ARG A 95 -32.03 8.59 -16.08
N CYS A 96 -31.31 9.69 -15.94
CA CYS A 96 -30.69 10.09 -14.69
C CYS A 96 -30.89 11.57 -14.45
N GLY A 97 -30.74 11.96 -13.20
CA GLY A 97 -30.83 13.34 -12.81
C GLY A 97 -31.07 13.51 -11.32
N SER A 98 -31.49 14.71 -10.98
CA SER A 98 -31.80 15.11 -9.62
C SER A 98 -32.97 16.08 -9.59
N ILE A 99 -33.62 16.18 -8.43
CA ILE A 99 -34.59 17.22 -8.13
C ILE A 99 -34.46 17.60 -6.65
N SER A 100 -34.77 18.85 -6.31
CA SER A 100 -34.79 19.34 -4.93
C SER A 100 -36.09 20.08 -4.65
N LEU A 101 -36.76 19.78 -3.55
CA LEU A 101 -38.10 20.26 -3.25
C LEU A 101 -38.14 20.92 -1.88
N HIS A 102 -38.89 22.01 -1.75
CA HIS A 102 -39.17 22.59 -0.45
C HIS A 102 -40.21 21.72 0.27
N VAL A 103 -39.81 21.13 1.39
CA VAL A 103 -40.66 20.28 2.21
C VAL A 103 -40.46 20.68 3.67
N GLU A 104 -41.41 21.45 4.21
CA GLU A 104 -41.32 22.06 5.54
C GLU A 104 -41.18 21.04 6.69
N LYS A 105 -41.87 19.89 6.57
CA LYS A 105 -41.91 18.84 7.59
C LYS A 105 -41.15 17.62 7.14
N VAL A 106 -40.48 16.95 8.09
CA VAL A 106 -39.73 15.71 7.82
C VAL A 106 -40.63 14.71 7.08
N PRO A 107 -40.25 14.24 5.87
CA PRO A 107 -40.95 13.14 5.23
C PRO A 107 -40.86 11.89 6.10
N ARG A 108 -42.00 11.24 6.35
CA ARG A 108 -42.07 9.92 6.98
C ARG A 108 -41.76 8.82 5.97
N ARG A 109 -42.15 9.05 4.71
CA ARG A 109 -41.91 8.15 3.59
C ARG A 109 -41.72 8.96 2.32
N VAL A 110 -40.81 8.49 1.48
CA VAL A 110 -40.54 9.02 0.14
C VAL A 110 -40.52 7.82 -0.80
N TRP A 111 -41.19 7.94 -1.93
CA TRP A 111 -41.23 6.91 -2.94
C TRP A 111 -40.93 7.52 -4.31
N LEU A 112 -40.17 6.77 -5.09
CA LEU A 112 -39.87 7.07 -6.48
C LEU A 112 -40.34 5.89 -7.33
N GLN A 113 -40.95 6.17 -8.47
CA GLN A 113 -41.29 5.14 -9.44
C GLN A 113 -41.09 5.64 -10.87
N LEU A 114 -40.89 4.70 -11.77
CA LEU A 114 -40.95 4.92 -13.21
C LEU A 114 -42.31 4.46 -13.73
N ARG A 115 -43.04 5.32 -14.42
CA ARG A 115 -44.27 4.99 -15.15
C ARG A 115 -43.97 4.88 -16.63
N TYR A 116 -44.27 3.72 -17.24
CA TYR A 116 -43.92 3.44 -18.63
C TYR A 116 -44.91 3.99 -19.66
N HIS A 117 -46.20 4.01 -19.31
CA HIS A 117 -47.30 4.36 -20.21
C HIS A 117 -48.27 5.36 -19.58
N ALA A 118 -48.94 6.16 -20.42
CA ALA A 118 -49.88 7.18 -19.99
C ALA A 118 -51.11 6.65 -19.21
N ASP A 119 -51.48 5.38 -19.36
CA ASP A 119 -52.61 4.73 -18.68
C ASP A 119 -52.30 4.22 -17.27
N GLY A 120 -51.02 4.20 -16.86
CA GLY A 120 -50.60 3.75 -15.53
C GLY A 120 -50.69 2.24 -15.30
N GLU A 121 -50.97 1.42 -16.33
CA GLU A 121 -51.06 -0.04 -16.18
C GLU A 121 -49.69 -0.70 -15.89
N MET A 122 -48.57 0.02 -16.06
CA MET A 122 -47.23 -0.46 -15.69
C MET A 122 -46.41 0.63 -14.99
N THR A 123 -46.09 0.39 -13.72
CA THR A 123 -45.14 1.18 -12.92
C THR A 123 -44.06 0.26 -12.36
N LEU A 124 -42.83 0.78 -12.28
CA LEU A 124 -41.71 0.16 -11.60
C LEU A 124 -41.32 1.02 -10.39
N PRO A 125 -41.60 0.58 -9.16
CA PRO A 125 -41.13 1.27 -7.97
C PRO A 125 -39.61 1.11 -7.83
N ALA A 126 -38.94 2.17 -7.39
CA ALA A 126 -37.54 2.12 -7.02
C ALA A 126 -37.37 1.67 -5.56
N GLU A 127 -36.33 0.88 -5.27
CA GLU A 127 -35.83 0.71 -3.90
C GLU A 127 -35.06 1.98 -3.51
N LEU A 128 -35.75 2.90 -2.83
CA LEU A 128 -35.22 4.22 -2.51
C LEU A 128 -34.58 4.23 -1.10
N SER A 129 -33.31 4.62 -1.04
CA SER A 129 -32.62 4.93 0.22
C SER A 129 -33.02 6.33 0.69
N PHE A 130 -33.68 6.42 1.84
CA PHE A 130 -34.12 7.71 2.40
C PHE A 130 -33.33 8.07 3.66
N HIS A 131 -32.69 9.23 3.63
CA HIS A 131 -31.89 9.78 4.71
C HIS A 131 -32.49 11.08 5.26
N VAL A 132 -32.39 11.26 6.57
CA VAL A 132 -32.80 12.49 7.26
C VAL A 132 -31.57 13.08 7.95
N VAL A 133 -31.18 14.28 7.53
CA VAL A 133 -30.14 15.07 8.18
C VAL A 133 -30.82 16.06 9.13
N GLY A 134 -30.66 15.82 10.42
CA GLY A 134 -31.24 16.65 11.48
C GLY A 134 -30.59 18.03 11.57
N GLU A 135 -31.01 18.82 12.55
CA GLU A 135 -30.40 20.13 12.77
C GLU A 135 -29.03 20.04 13.45
N GLY A 136 -28.12 20.96 13.14
CA GLY A 136 -26.78 21.00 13.74
C GLY A 136 -25.84 22.01 13.09
N PRO A 137 -24.51 21.90 13.31
CA PRO A 137 -23.56 22.85 12.77
C PRO A 137 -23.53 22.84 11.23
N PRO A 138 -23.36 24.01 10.56
CA PRO A 138 -23.53 24.11 9.11
C PRO A 138 -22.62 23.20 8.27
N HIS A 139 -21.43 22.85 8.75
CA HIS A 139 -20.48 21.99 8.01
C HIS A 139 -20.82 20.49 8.01
N ALA A 140 -21.79 20.07 8.82
CA ALA A 140 -22.21 18.67 8.90
C ALA A 140 -23.70 18.47 8.60
N HIS A 141 -24.52 19.52 8.74
CA HIS A 141 -25.99 19.45 8.69
C HIS A 141 -26.60 20.24 7.53
N ARG A 142 -25.79 20.73 6.59
CA ARG A 142 -26.24 21.35 5.34
C ARG A 142 -25.73 20.55 4.16
N SER A 143 -26.46 20.64 3.05
CA SER A 143 -26.20 19.89 1.81
C SER A 143 -25.05 20.47 0.99
N LEU A 144 -24.56 21.67 1.33
CA LEU A 144 -23.46 22.34 0.64
C LEU A 144 -22.45 22.95 1.61
N VAL A 145 -21.17 22.71 1.34
CA VAL A 145 -20.01 23.27 2.04
C VAL A 145 -19.19 24.10 1.05
N VAL A 146 -18.82 25.33 1.44
CA VAL A 146 -18.03 26.24 0.59
C VAL A 146 -16.66 26.48 1.24
N TYR A 147 -15.59 26.33 0.47
CA TYR A 147 -14.21 26.47 0.96
C TYR A 147 -13.29 26.97 -0.15
N GLY A 148 -12.10 27.44 0.19
CA GLY A 148 -11.12 27.89 -0.79
C GLY A 148 -9.88 27.00 -0.84
N VAL A 149 -9.24 26.95 -2.01
CA VAL A 149 -7.97 26.26 -2.24
C VAL A 149 -7.04 27.24 -2.95
N PHE A 150 -5.78 27.30 -2.50
CA PHE A 150 -4.78 28.12 -3.17
C PHE A 150 -4.20 27.42 -4.40
N ASP A 151 -3.78 28.22 -5.38
CA ASP A 151 -2.85 27.76 -6.41
C ASP A 151 -1.50 27.32 -5.79
N GLU A 152 -0.68 26.65 -6.60
CA GLU A 152 0.61 26.10 -6.15
C GLU A 152 1.54 27.17 -5.57
N THR A 153 1.43 28.41 -6.06
CA THR A 153 2.23 29.56 -5.62
C THR A 153 1.62 30.35 -4.47
N ASN A 154 0.49 29.93 -3.89
CA ASN A 154 -0.23 30.63 -2.82
C ASN A 154 -0.56 32.11 -3.15
N THR A 155 -0.81 32.41 -4.42
CA THR A 155 -1.10 33.74 -4.96
C THR A 155 -2.55 33.97 -5.33
N GLN A 156 -3.31 32.92 -5.64
CA GLN A 156 -4.71 33.00 -6.04
C GLN A 156 -5.56 31.99 -5.28
N VAL A 157 -6.83 32.34 -5.05
CA VAL A 157 -7.80 31.47 -4.38
C VAL A 157 -8.81 30.96 -5.40
N GLN A 158 -8.98 29.65 -5.44
CA GLN A 158 -10.11 28.99 -6.08
C GLN A 158 -11.16 28.68 -5.02
N TRP A 159 -12.32 29.33 -5.10
CA TRP A 159 -13.48 29.00 -4.27
C TRP A 159 -14.16 27.76 -4.82
N ARG A 160 -14.51 26.82 -3.94
CA ARG A 160 -15.10 25.53 -4.27
C ARG A 160 -16.35 25.29 -3.43
N ALA A 161 -17.34 24.67 -4.04
CA ALA A 161 -18.53 24.18 -3.40
C ALA A 161 -18.53 22.64 -3.42
N ARG A 162 -18.77 22.02 -2.27
CA ARG A 162 -18.85 20.57 -2.10
C ARG A 162 -20.25 20.21 -1.64
N HIS A 163 -20.92 19.39 -2.43
CA HIS A 163 -22.14 18.73 -2.03
C HIS A 163 -21.86 17.70 -0.94
N GLN A 164 -22.69 17.68 0.09
CA GLN A 164 -22.55 16.82 1.25
C GLN A 164 -23.81 15.99 1.41
N PHE A 165 -23.80 14.78 0.86
CA PHE A 165 -24.90 13.82 0.96
C PHE A 165 -24.41 12.53 1.63
N PRO A 166 -25.22 11.88 2.49
CA PRO A 166 -24.82 10.64 3.18
C PRO A 166 -24.47 9.48 2.24
N ALA A 167 -25.20 9.34 1.13
CA ALA A 167 -25.11 8.20 0.23
C ALA A 167 -24.50 8.53 -1.15
N LEU A 168 -24.15 9.81 -1.40
CA LEU A 168 -23.67 10.27 -2.69
C LEU A 168 -22.36 11.05 -2.57
N ARG A 169 -21.46 10.77 -3.50
CA ARG A 169 -20.22 11.54 -3.65
C ARG A 169 -20.52 12.92 -4.23
N ASN A 170 -19.66 13.88 -3.90
CA ASN A 170 -19.79 15.26 -4.37
C ASN A 170 -19.86 15.37 -5.90
N GLU A 171 -18.95 14.65 -6.58
CA GLU A 171 -18.87 14.58 -8.04
C GLU A 171 -20.16 14.03 -8.64
N GLU A 172 -20.67 12.94 -8.07
CA GLU A 172 -21.86 12.24 -8.56
C GLU A 172 -23.13 13.10 -8.47
N ALA A 173 -23.29 13.88 -7.39
CA ALA A 173 -24.40 14.83 -7.28
C ALA A 173 -24.38 15.89 -8.40
N GLN A 174 -23.19 16.36 -8.79
CA GLN A 174 -23.02 17.33 -9.89
C GLN A 174 -23.21 16.69 -11.26
N GLU A 175 -22.73 15.47 -11.46
CA GLU A 175 -22.96 14.66 -12.66
C GLU A 175 -24.46 14.42 -12.87
N LEU A 176 -25.23 14.23 -11.80
CA LEU A 176 -26.70 14.14 -11.81
C LEU A 176 -27.41 15.49 -11.96
N GLY A 177 -26.69 16.54 -12.35
CA GLY A 177 -27.26 17.80 -12.82
C GLY A 177 -27.54 18.84 -11.74
N LEU A 178 -27.29 18.55 -10.45
CA LEU A 178 -27.48 19.54 -9.39
C LEU A 178 -26.49 20.71 -9.56
N ARG A 179 -27.01 21.94 -9.51
CA ARG A 179 -26.23 23.18 -9.49
C ARG A 179 -26.70 24.05 -8.34
N ARG A 180 -25.74 24.62 -7.61
CA ARG A 180 -25.99 25.43 -6.41
C ARG A 180 -25.36 26.79 -6.60
N PHE A 181 -26.18 27.83 -6.45
CA PHE A 181 -25.69 29.20 -6.48
C PHE A 181 -24.87 29.49 -5.22
N VAL A 182 -23.68 30.04 -5.42
CA VAL A 182 -22.79 30.50 -4.37
C VAL A 182 -22.24 31.87 -4.74
N ARG A 183 -22.28 32.80 -3.79
CA ARG A 183 -21.64 34.11 -3.87
C ARG A 183 -20.60 34.25 -2.77
N LEU A 184 -19.39 34.64 -3.14
CA LEU A 184 -18.30 34.96 -2.21
C LEU A 184 -18.09 36.47 -2.22
N SER A 185 -18.05 37.08 -1.04
CA SER A 185 -17.93 38.53 -0.88
C SER A 185 -17.04 38.88 0.30
N GLU A 186 -16.54 40.12 0.29
CA GLU A 186 -15.72 40.70 1.36
C GLU A 186 -14.56 39.78 1.80
N PRO A 187 -13.69 39.32 0.88
CA PRO A 187 -12.58 38.48 1.27
C PRO A 187 -11.57 39.25 2.13
N ARG A 188 -11.02 38.58 3.13
CA ARG A 188 -10.07 39.11 4.12
C ARG A 188 -8.96 38.10 4.36
N TYR A 189 -7.73 38.55 4.55
CA TYR A 189 -6.61 37.68 4.90
C TYR A 189 -6.22 37.84 6.36
N GLY A 190 -5.69 36.79 6.98
CA GLY A 190 -5.33 36.83 8.39
C GLY A 190 -4.91 35.47 8.95
N GLU A 191 -4.81 35.42 10.27
CA GLU A 191 -4.56 34.17 11.01
C GLU A 191 -5.75 33.20 10.89
N VAL A 192 -5.44 31.91 10.97
CA VAL A 192 -6.46 30.88 11.12
C VAL A 192 -6.90 30.88 12.58
N GLY A 193 -8.16 31.22 12.84
CA GLY A 193 -8.76 31.05 14.17
C GLY A 193 -8.81 29.58 14.59
N TRP A 194 -9.26 29.30 15.80
CA TRP A 194 -9.47 27.92 16.24
C TRP A 194 -10.51 27.22 15.33
N LEU A 195 -10.13 26.07 14.78
CA LEU A 195 -11.01 25.21 13.98
C LEU A 195 -11.24 23.88 14.73
N PRO A 196 -12.48 23.39 14.79
CA PRO A 196 -12.77 22.03 15.24
C PRO A 196 -12.06 20.98 14.38
N GLU A 197 -11.61 19.87 14.99
CA GLU A 197 -10.95 18.77 14.26
C GLU A 197 -11.85 18.14 13.18
N ASP A 198 -13.16 18.13 13.39
CA ASP A 198 -14.18 17.63 12.47
C ASP A 198 -14.55 18.64 11.36
N ASN A 199 -14.01 19.86 11.40
CA ASN A 199 -14.24 20.90 10.39
C ASN A 199 -12.93 21.49 9.85
N PRO A 200 -12.14 20.69 9.10
CA PRO A 200 -10.86 21.15 8.55
C PRO A 200 -11.00 22.27 7.51
N TYR A 201 -12.20 22.45 6.94
CA TYR A 201 -12.51 23.46 5.93
C TYR A 201 -12.89 24.82 6.52
N GLY A 202 -13.15 24.90 7.83
CA GLY A 202 -13.60 26.12 8.49
C GLY A 202 -14.94 26.67 8.01
N TYR A 203 -15.68 25.93 7.18
CA TYR A 203 -17.00 26.33 6.72
C TYR A 203 -17.99 26.34 7.88
N GLY A 204 -18.89 27.32 7.97
CA GLY A 204 -19.85 27.35 9.08
C GLY A 204 -19.24 27.53 10.46
N SER A 205 -17.93 27.82 10.55
CA SER A 205 -17.22 28.04 11.82
C SER A 205 -17.57 29.38 12.48
N GLY A 206 -18.20 30.29 11.72
CA GLY A 206 -18.72 31.55 12.21
C GLY A 206 -19.67 32.19 11.21
N SER A 207 -20.27 33.31 11.62
CA SER A 207 -21.14 34.15 10.78
C SER A 207 -20.36 35.18 9.95
N ALA A 208 -19.09 35.43 10.28
CA ALA A 208 -18.22 36.38 9.58
C ALA A 208 -16.75 36.02 9.76
N CYS A 209 -15.91 36.52 8.84
CA CYS A 209 -14.46 36.50 8.99
C CYS A 209 -14.01 37.26 10.24
N SER A 210 -12.92 36.81 10.88
CA SER A 210 -12.38 37.43 12.10
C SER A 210 -12.21 38.94 11.95
N GLY A 211 -12.58 39.70 12.99
CA GLY A 211 -12.40 41.16 13.01
C GLY A 211 -10.95 41.60 12.82
N GLU A 212 -10.00 40.75 13.22
CA GLU A 212 -8.55 40.98 13.10
C GLU A 212 -8.00 40.75 11.68
N SER A 213 -8.80 40.18 10.77
CA SER A 213 -8.41 39.97 9.37
C SER A 213 -8.46 41.26 8.56
N VAL A 214 -7.54 41.42 7.61
CA VAL A 214 -7.42 42.62 6.79
C VAL A 214 -8.22 42.45 5.49
N PRO A 215 -9.09 43.41 5.10
CA PRO A 215 -9.82 43.35 3.83
C PRO A 215 -8.92 43.29 2.59
N LEU A 216 -9.32 42.52 1.58
CA LEU A 216 -8.67 42.46 0.28
C LEU A 216 -9.28 43.41 -0.76
N ASP A 217 -10.44 44.00 -0.47
CA ASP A 217 -11.22 44.87 -1.37
C ASP A 217 -11.50 44.26 -2.76
N TRP A 218 -11.56 42.93 -2.85
CA TRP A 218 -11.93 42.23 -4.08
C TRP A 218 -13.44 42.30 -4.31
N PRO A 219 -13.89 42.37 -5.58
CA PRO A 219 -15.31 42.27 -5.92
C PRO A 219 -15.88 40.89 -5.55
N SER A 220 -17.20 40.80 -5.45
CA SER A 220 -17.86 39.52 -5.21
C SER A 220 -17.70 38.58 -6.41
N VAL A 221 -17.51 37.30 -6.14
CA VAL A 221 -17.46 36.23 -7.13
C VAL A 221 -18.70 35.37 -7.00
N GLU A 222 -19.38 35.11 -8.10
CA GLU A 222 -20.59 34.29 -8.15
C GLU A 222 -20.38 33.09 -9.06
N THR A 223 -20.95 31.94 -8.70
CA THR A 223 -20.94 30.76 -9.54
C THR A 223 -22.11 29.84 -9.23
N ILE A 224 -22.55 29.09 -10.24
CA ILE A 224 -23.41 27.90 -10.09
C ILE A 224 -22.63 26.60 -10.32
N GLU A 225 -21.37 26.74 -10.74
CA GLU A 225 -20.44 25.64 -10.95
C GLU A 225 -19.72 25.29 -9.64
N ARG A 226 -19.13 24.10 -9.60
CA ARG A 226 -18.41 23.60 -8.42
C ARG A 226 -17.25 24.48 -7.99
N ALA A 227 -16.58 25.17 -8.91
CA ALA A 227 -15.40 25.95 -8.59
C ALA A 227 -15.33 27.22 -9.43
N VAL A 228 -14.77 28.27 -8.85
CA VAL A 228 -14.50 29.54 -9.52
C VAL A 228 -13.21 30.13 -8.98
N PHE A 229 -12.33 30.56 -9.88
CA PHE A 229 -11.13 31.30 -9.49
C PHE A 229 -11.48 32.76 -9.21
N ASP A 230 -10.96 33.29 -8.12
CA ASP A 230 -10.85 34.75 -8.00
C ASP A 230 -9.77 35.23 -8.97
N THR A 231 -10.10 36.22 -9.79
CA THR A 231 -9.16 36.75 -10.79
C THR A 231 -8.09 37.65 -10.17
N HIS A 232 -8.25 38.04 -8.90
CA HIS A 232 -7.32 38.93 -8.20
C HIS A 232 -6.22 38.13 -7.49
N ALA A 233 -4.98 38.57 -7.65
CA ALA A 233 -3.85 38.01 -6.91
C ALA A 233 -3.78 38.61 -5.50
N LEU A 234 -3.30 37.81 -4.54
CA LEU A 234 -3.03 38.29 -3.20
C LEU A 234 -1.99 39.41 -3.18
N PRO A 235 -2.21 40.48 -2.40
CA PRO A 235 -1.18 41.49 -2.18
C PRO A 235 -0.02 40.88 -1.38
N LEU A 236 1.19 41.42 -1.56
CA LEU A 236 2.38 40.96 -0.85
C LEU A 236 2.21 40.97 0.67
N ALA A 237 1.45 41.93 1.24
CA ALA A 237 1.16 41.97 2.66
C ALA A 237 0.35 40.77 3.17
N ALA A 238 -0.40 40.08 2.30
CA ALA A 238 -1.10 38.86 2.63
C ALA A 238 -0.19 37.62 2.55
N SER A 239 1.02 37.71 1.99
CA SER A 239 1.92 36.56 1.80
C SER A 239 2.35 35.94 3.12
N THR A 240 2.45 36.74 4.19
CA THR A 240 2.87 36.30 5.53
C THR A 240 1.73 35.71 6.37
N PHE A 241 0.48 35.80 5.92
CA PHE A 241 -0.67 35.25 6.64
C PHE A 241 -1.06 33.87 6.12
N PRO A 242 -1.50 32.94 6.99
CA PRO A 242 -1.75 31.56 6.60
C PRO A 242 -3.05 31.33 5.83
N ALA A 243 -3.99 32.28 5.84
CA ALA A 243 -5.31 32.06 5.26
C ALA A 243 -6.00 33.31 4.68
N VAL A 244 -7.00 33.03 3.84
CA VAL A 244 -7.99 33.98 3.32
C VAL A 244 -9.38 33.46 3.69
N CYS A 245 -10.21 34.33 4.22
CA CYS A 245 -11.59 34.08 4.59
C CYS A 245 -12.50 34.95 3.72
N ALA A 246 -13.66 34.44 3.29
CA ALA A 246 -14.68 35.23 2.61
C ALA A 246 -16.06 34.94 3.21
N ARG A 247 -16.96 35.92 3.12
CA ARG A 247 -18.39 35.68 3.36
C ARG A 247 -18.94 34.87 2.19
N ALA A 248 -19.53 33.72 2.47
CA ALA A 248 -20.21 32.87 1.51
C ALA A 248 -21.72 32.99 1.70
N THR A 249 -22.43 33.32 0.64
CA THR A 249 -23.89 33.32 0.57
C THR A 249 -24.33 32.16 -0.33
N VAL A 250 -25.17 31.28 0.21
CA VAL A 250 -25.72 30.11 -0.48
C VAL A 250 -27.23 30.22 -0.46
N THR A 251 -27.91 29.80 -1.53
CA THR A 251 -29.37 29.73 -1.55
C THR A 251 -29.86 28.32 -1.21
N ASP A 252 -30.88 28.25 -0.35
CA ASP A 252 -31.66 27.07 -0.05
C ASP A 252 -33.18 27.38 -0.14
N ALA A 253 -34.05 26.46 0.31
CA ALA A 253 -35.49 26.68 0.21
C ALA A 253 -36.04 27.75 1.18
N LEU A 254 -35.27 28.13 2.21
CA LEU A 254 -35.63 29.17 3.17
C LEU A 254 -35.12 30.56 2.75
N GLY A 255 -34.25 30.63 1.74
CA GLY A 255 -33.73 31.87 1.18
C GLY A 255 -32.21 31.88 1.11
N GLU A 256 -31.62 33.05 1.36
CA GLU A 256 -30.17 33.20 1.43
C GLU A 256 -29.66 32.83 2.83
N PHE A 257 -28.71 31.90 2.87
CA PHE A 257 -27.95 31.53 4.05
C PHE A 257 -26.53 32.09 3.94
N GLU A 258 -26.13 32.87 4.93
CA GLU A 258 -24.79 33.44 5.01
C GLU A 258 -23.90 32.66 5.98
N THR A 259 -22.66 32.45 5.56
CA THR A 259 -21.63 31.76 6.32
C THR A 259 -20.25 32.20 5.86
N VAL A 260 -19.22 31.48 6.29
CA VAL A 260 -17.81 31.75 5.99
C VAL A 260 -17.24 30.63 5.14
N ALA A 261 -16.48 30.99 4.11
CA ALA A 261 -15.58 30.09 3.40
C ALA A 261 -14.13 30.43 3.76
N LEU A 262 -13.33 29.42 4.12
CA LEU A 262 -11.92 29.58 4.45
C LEU A 262 -11.04 28.91 3.40
N ALA A 263 -9.99 29.61 2.99
CA ALA A 263 -8.90 29.12 2.17
C ALA A 263 -7.62 29.14 3.02
N ARG A 264 -6.98 27.99 3.20
CA ARG A 264 -5.69 27.90 3.89
C ARG A 264 -4.60 27.74 2.84
N LYS A 265 -3.52 28.50 2.97
CA LYS A 265 -2.37 28.36 2.08
C LYS A 265 -1.84 26.94 2.12
N ASN A 266 -1.43 26.47 0.96
CA ASN A 266 -0.72 25.22 0.85
C ASN A 266 0.54 25.32 1.72
N PRO A 267 0.81 24.33 2.58
CA PRO A 267 2.02 24.35 3.38
C PRO A 267 3.23 24.39 2.45
N GLU A 268 4.24 25.19 2.81
CA GLU A 268 5.53 25.13 2.13
C GLU A 268 6.17 23.78 2.44
N ALA A 269 6.03 22.84 1.51
CA ALA A 269 6.69 21.55 1.61
C ALA A 269 8.12 21.68 1.08
N ARG A 270 9.09 21.30 1.91
CA ARG A 270 10.48 21.06 1.49
C ARG A 270 10.83 19.61 1.83
N PRO A 271 11.56 18.89 0.97
CA PRO A 271 12.08 17.58 1.33
C PRO A 271 12.86 17.68 2.65
N ALA A 272 12.37 17.00 3.68
CA ALA A 272 13.03 16.98 4.99
C ALA A 272 14.41 16.33 4.88
N PHE A 273 14.52 15.30 4.04
CA PHE A 273 15.74 14.59 3.74
C PHE A 273 15.58 13.89 2.38
N PRO A 274 16.30 14.32 1.33
CA PRO A 274 15.99 13.94 -0.04
C PRO A 274 16.48 12.55 -0.45
N ALA A 275 17.50 12.00 0.22
CA ALA A 275 18.04 10.67 -0.07
C ALA A 275 18.93 10.19 1.09
N LEU A 276 18.90 8.88 1.36
CA LEU A 276 19.82 8.20 2.26
C LEU A 276 20.97 7.62 1.45
N HIS A 277 22.18 8.10 1.69
CA HIS A 277 23.42 7.69 1.05
C HIS A 277 24.21 6.78 1.98
N SER A 278 23.81 5.51 2.03
CA SER A 278 24.67 4.47 2.58
C SER A 278 25.50 3.84 1.46
N PRO A 279 26.84 3.99 1.46
CA PRO A 279 27.69 3.30 0.50
C PRO A 279 27.67 1.79 0.81
N ILE A 280 26.94 1.03 0.01
CA ILE A 280 26.93 -0.43 0.02
C ILE A 280 27.94 -0.90 -1.03
N HIS A 281 28.92 -1.69 -0.62
CA HIS A 281 29.95 -2.22 -1.52
C HIS A 281 29.94 -3.74 -1.53
N GLU A 282 30.42 -4.30 -2.63
CA GLU A 282 30.63 -5.74 -2.74
C GLU A 282 31.80 -6.19 -1.84
N SER A 283 31.53 -7.16 -0.98
CA SER A 283 32.50 -7.83 -0.11
C SER A 283 33.20 -8.96 -0.85
N VAL A 284 34.48 -9.16 -0.55
CA VAL A 284 35.26 -10.30 -1.06
C VAL A 284 34.90 -11.56 -0.28
N THR A 285 34.64 -12.64 -1.00
CA THR A 285 34.40 -13.95 -0.41
C THR A 285 35.71 -14.63 -0.05
N ILE A 286 35.82 -15.12 1.19
CA ILE A 286 36.88 -16.05 1.58
C ILE A 286 36.25 -17.44 1.71
N GLY A 287 36.52 -18.30 0.73
CA GLY A 287 35.92 -19.63 0.60
C GLY A 287 36.65 -20.71 1.39
N TYR A 288 35.90 -21.50 2.15
CA TYR A 288 36.38 -22.65 2.92
C TYR A 288 35.58 -23.90 2.59
N LEU A 289 36.26 -25.05 2.56
CA LEU A 289 35.65 -26.36 2.47
C LEU A 289 36.07 -27.20 3.68
N LEU A 290 35.12 -27.46 4.58
CA LEU A 290 35.33 -28.30 5.74
C LEU A 290 34.83 -29.70 5.43
N LYS A 291 35.73 -30.68 5.33
CA LYS A 291 35.40 -32.07 4.97
C LYS A 291 36.29 -33.08 5.69
N PRO A 292 35.87 -34.36 5.84
CA PRO A 292 36.80 -35.40 6.23
C PRO A 292 37.90 -35.54 5.18
N CYS A 293 39.16 -35.59 5.60
CA CYS A 293 40.31 -35.78 4.72
C CYS A 293 40.71 -37.26 4.62
N GLY A 294 40.35 -38.06 5.64
CA GLY A 294 40.65 -39.49 5.66
C GLY A 294 39.69 -40.35 4.84
N ARG A 295 38.57 -39.78 4.35
CA ARG A 295 37.54 -40.51 3.61
C ARG A 295 36.67 -39.57 2.77
N THR A 296 36.09 -40.13 1.72
CA THR A 296 35.03 -39.49 0.92
C THR A 296 33.66 -39.82 1.49
N ILE A 297 32.79 -38.81 1.66
CA ILE A 297 31.38 -39.00 2.05
C ILE A 297 30.51 -39.13 0.79
N SER A 298 30.51 -38.11 -0.07
CA SER A 298 29.86 -38.14 -1.38
C SER A 298 30.49 -37.07 -2.27
N ASP A 299 31.11 -37.51 -3.36
CA ASP A 299 31.70 -36.62 -4.36
C ASP A 299 30.60 -35.75 -4.99
N GLU A 300 29.42 -36.31 -5.24
CA GLU A 300 28.29 -35.57 -5.82
C GLU A 300 27.83 -34.40 -4.99
N HIS A 301 27.67 -34.63 -3.69
CA HIS A 301 27.22 -33.58 -2.79
C HIS A 301 28.31 -32.53 -2.59
N GLN A 302 29.57 -32.94 -2.50
CA GLN A 302 30.69 -32.00 -2.38
C GLN A 302 30.81 -31.11 -3.63
N GLU A 303 30.81 -31.70 -4.83
CA GLU A 303 30.80 -30.98 -6.10
C GLU A 303 29.64 -29.98 -6.18
N MET A 304 28.46 -30.39 -5.68
CA MET A 304 27.30 -29.51 -5.61
C MET A 304 27.55 -28.33 -4.67
N GLN A 305 28.03 -28.55 -3.44
CA GLN A 305 28.31 -27.47 -2.49
C GLN A 305 29.34 -26.47 -3.03
N GLU A 306 30.42 -26.96 -3.63
CA GLU A 306 31.43 -26.12 -4.29
C GLU A 306 30.81 -25.30 -5.43
N GLN A 307 29.95 -25.93 -6.25
CA GLN A 307 29.23 -25.26 -7.33
C GLN A 307 28.28 -24.17 -6.81
N ARG A 308 27.51 -24.42 -5.74
CA ARG A 308 26.54 -23.43 -5.21
C ARG A 308 27.20 -22.21 -4.61
N LEU A 309 28.35 -22.40 -4.00
CA LEU A 309 29.12 -21.33 -3.39
C LEU A 309 30.13 -20.70 -4.36
N LEU A 310 30.21 -21.19 -5.60
CA LEU A 310 31.18 -20.78 -6.62
C LEU A 310 32.63 -20.81 -6.08
N LEU A 311 32.98 -21.89 -5.38
CA LEU A 311 34.32 -22.10 -4.82
C LEU A 311 35.29 -22.53 -5.93
N ASP A 312 36.14 -21.62 -6.40
CA ASP A 312 37.14 -21.90 -7.44
C ASP A 312 38.38 -22.64 -6.88
N GLU A 313 38.84 -22.24 -5.68
CA GLU A 313 39.93 -22.90 -4.93
C GLU A 313 39.75 -22.70 -3.40
N PRO A 314 38.85 -23.47 -2.75
CA PRO A 314 38.56 -23.26 -1.34
C PRO A 314 39.71 -23.69 -0.43
N ILE A 315 39.83 -23.02 0.71
CA ILE A 315 40.75 -23.44 1.78
C ILE A 315 40.16 -24.69 2.45
N GLU A 316 40.81 -25.83 2.25
CA GLU A 316 40.37 -27.10 2.82
C GLU A 316 40.80 -27.26 4.27
N ILE A 317 39.85 -27.65 5.14
CA ILE A 317 40.09 -27.91 6.55
C ILE A 317 39.54 -29.29 6.92
N CYS A 318 40.42 -30.15 7.44
CA CYS A 318 40.08 -31.52 7.82
C CYS A 318 39.26 -31.57 9.11
N ILE A 319 38.10 -32.26 9.07
CA ILE A 319 37.21 -32.44 10.23
C ILE A 319 37.17 -33.89 10.76
N ASP A 320 38.15 -34.74 10.41
CA ASP A 320 38.18 -36.15 10.82
C ASP A 320 38.19 -36.34 12.35
N ALA A 321 38.77 -35.39 13.09
CA ALA A 321 38.86 -35.40 14.54
C ALA A 321 37.97 -34.32 15.18
N TRP A 322 36.74 -34.13 14.68
CA TRP A 322 35.83 -33.08 15.19
C TRP A 322 35.57 -33.15 16.70
N SER A 323 35.71 -34.32 17.35
CA SER A 323 35.63 -34.41 18.81
C SER A 323 36.81 -33.76 19.57
N ASP A 324 37.88 -33.38 18.86
CA ASP A 324 39.02 -32.65 19.41
C ASP A 324 38.72 -31.14 19.43
N PRO A 325 38.75 -30.49 20.60
CA PRO A 325 38.60 -29.04 20.73
C PRO A 325 39.59 -28.21 19.88
N SER A 326 40.71 -28.82 19.43
CA SER A 326 41.70 -28.17 18.57
C SER A 326 41.17 -27.79 17.18
N VAL A 327 40.11 -28.44 16.68
CA VAL A 327 39.54 -28.19 15.34
C VAL A 327 38.96 -26.78 15.22
N ALA A 328 38.20 -26.32 16.22
CA ALA A 328 37.69 -24.94 16.25
C ALA A 328 38.84 -23.92 16.26
N GLY A 329 39.88 -24.19 17.06
CA GLY A 329 41.08 -23.36 17.11
C GLY A 329 41.85 -23.32 15.78
N ALA A 330 41.95 -24.45 15.10
CA ALA A 330 42.60 -24.56 13.79
C ALA A 330 41.82 -23.78 12.71
N PHE A 331 40.49 -23.89 12.67
CA PHE A 331 39.65 -23.09 11.78
C PHE A 331 39.80 -21.59 12.07
N ALA A 332 39.64 -21.18 13.33
CA ALA A 332 39.76 -19.77 13.70
C ALA A 332 41.15 -19.19 13.37
N ALA A 333 42.22 -19.99 13.53
CA ALA A 333 43.57 -19.60 13.16
C ALA A 333 43.75 -19.45 11.64
N ALA A 334 43.26 -20.41 10.85
CA ALA A 334 43.28 -20.34 9.39
C ALA A 334 42.51 -19.13 8.87
N VAL A 335 41.33 -18.88 9.44
CA VAL A 335 40.49 -17.72 9.11
C VAL A 335 41.20 -16.42 9.44
N ARG A 336 41.77 -16.26 10.64
CA ARG A 336 42.51 -15.05 11.03
C ARG A 336 43.69 -14.78 10.09
N ALA A 337 44.47 -15.81 9.75
CA ALA A 337 45.58 -15.67 8.82
C ALA A 337 45.13 -15.16 7.45
N LYS A 338 44.03 -15.70 6.91
CA LYS A 338 43.51 -15.28 5.61
C LYS A 338 42.85 -13.90 5.64
N ILE A 339 42.17 -13.56 6.73
CA ILE A 339 41.62 -12.21 6.94
C ILE A 339 42.76 -11.18 6.86
N ASP A 340 43.89 -11.42 7.56
CA ASP A 340 45.02 -10.48 7.55
C ASP A 340 45.64 -10.33 6.14
N GLU A 341 45.69 -11.41 5.36
CA GLU A 341 46.14 -11.40 3.96
C GLU A 341 45.21 -10.58 3.06
N VAL A 342 43.90 -10.84 3.12
CA VAL A 342 42.90 -10.19 2.24
C VAL A 342 42.66 -8.74 2.66
N ARG A 343 42.74 -8.42 3.96
CA ARG A 343 42.57 -7.05 4.47
C ARG A 343 43.55 -6.06 3.84
N ALA A 344 44.75 -6.50 3.44
CA ALA A 344 45.72 -5.67 2.73
C ALA A 344 45.20 -5.12 1.38
N GLN A 345 44.14 -5.71 0.83
CA GLN A 345 43.50 -5.29 -0.42
C GLN A 345 42.46 -4.17 -0.23
N GLY A 346 42.16 -3.79 1.02
CA GLY A 346 41.27 -2.67 1.33
C GLY A 346 39.78 -2.93 1.11
N LYS A 347 39.36 -4.20 1.06
CA LYS A 347 37.96 -4.59 0.85
C LYS A 347 37.36 -5.27 2.08
N ASP A 348 36.06 -5.08 2.29
CA ASP A 348 35.28 -5.85 3.26
C ASP A 348 35.16 -7.30 2.80
N MET A 349 34.96 -8.20 3.75
CA MET A 349 35.03 -9.64 3.56
C MET A 349 33.79 -10.33 4.10
N VAL A 350 33.36 -11.40 3.43
CA VAL A 350 32.39 -12.37 3.96
C VAL A 350 33.03 -13.75 3.91
N LEU A 351 32.93 -14.49 5.01
CA LEU A 351 33.39 -15.87 5.06
C LEU A 351 32.34 -16.75 4.38
N THR A 352 32.73 -17.61 3.46
CA THR A 352 31.81 -18.56 2.81
C THR A 352 32.29 -19.97 3.09
N VAL A 353 31.47 -20.77 3.76
CA VAL A 353 31.88 -22.07 4.30
C VAL A 353 30.98 -23.16 3.72
N ALA A 354 31.55 -24.09 2.96
CA ALA A 354 30.93 -25.37 2.67
C ALA A 354 31.25 -26.35 3.81
N LEU A 355 30.25 -26.75 4.58
CA LEU A 355 30.38 -27.74 5.65
C LEU A 355 29.90 -29.10 5.14
N HIS A 356 30.87 -29.94 4.75
CA HIS A 356 30.65 -31.25 4.15
C HIS A 356 30.89 -32.37 5.17
N HIS A 357 29.82 -32.90 5.77
CA HIS A 357 29.94 -33.90 6.83
C HIS A 357 28.75 -34.88 6.85
N ASP A 358 28.84 -35.90 7.71
CA ASP A 358 27.79 -36.90 7.93
C ASP A 358 27.25 -36.93 9.36
N ASP A 359 27.69 -36.01 10.23
CA ASP A 359 27.17 -35.84 11.59
C ASP A 359 25.73 -35.29 11.58
N ARG A 360 24.78 -36.11 12.05
CA ARG A 360 23.36 -35.73 12.22
C ARG A 360 23.03 -35.20 13.61
N SER A 361 23.98 -35.25 14.55
CA SER A 361 23.75 -34.82 15.94
C SER A 361 23.89 -33.30 16.12
N GLY A 362 24.49 -32.60 15.14
CA GLY A 362 24.71 -31.15 15.17
C GLY A 362 25.99 -30.74 15.91
N GLN A 363 26.82 -31.70 16.34
CA GLN A 363 28.05 -31.43 17.09
C GLN A 363 29.11 -30.75 16.22
N VAL A 364 29.23 -31.15 14.95
CA VAL A 364 30.13 -30.49 14.00
C VAL A 364 29.70 -29.03 13.76
N GLY A 365 28.40 -28.79 13.60
CA GLY A 365 27.84 -27.43 13.47
C GLY A 365 28.14 -26.57 14.70
N ALA A 366 27.94 -27.10 15.90
CA ALA A 366 28.23 -26.38 17.16
C ALA A 366 29.70 -25.98 17.33
N ILE A 367 30.63 -26.82 16.85
CA ILE A 367 32.07 -26.53 16.88
C ILE A 367 32.43 -25.45 15.87
N LEU A 368 31.86 -25.49 14.66
CA LEU A 368 32.04 -24.42 13.69
C LEU A 368 31.44 -23.10 14.20
N GLU A 369 30.28 -23.14 14.84
CA GLU A 369 29.62 -21.98 15.46
C GLU A 369 30.53 -21.33 16.52
N GLU A 370 31.18 -22.13 17.38
CA GLU A 370 32.16 -21.66 18.35
C GLU A 370 33.38 -20.99 17.66
N ALA A 371 33.88 -21.62 16.59
CA ALA A 371 35.02 -21.10 15.87
C ALA A 371 34.70 -19.77 15.15
N LEU A 372 33.50 -19.65 14.57
CA LEU A 372 32.99 -18.43 13.97
C LEU A 372 32.81 -17.33 15.02
N GLN A 373 32.29 -17.65 16.21
CA GLN A 373 32.17 -16.68 17.31
C GLN A 373 33.53 -16.07 17.67
N ALA A 374 34.56 -16.90 17.81
CA ALA A 374 35.91 -16.46 18.16
C ALA A 374 36.56 -15.52 17.12
N VAL A 375 36.04 -15.49 15.89
CA VAL A 375 36.50 -14.59 14.82
C VAL A 375 35.57 -13.38 14.69
N LEU A 376 34.28 -13.63 14.50
CA LEU A 376 33.30 -12.62 14.09
C LEU A 376 32.98 -11.61 15.19
N GLU A 377 33.01 -12.00 16.47
CA GLU A 377 32.80 -11.03 17.56
C GLU A 377 33.83 -9.89 17.52
N VAL A 378 35.09 -10.22 17.22
CA VAL A 378 36.19 -9.25 17.14
C VAL A 378 36.11 -8.41 15.86
N GLU A 379 35.62 -8.99 14.77
CA GLU A 379 35.49 -8.30 13.48
C GLU A 379 34.25 -7.40 13.39
N ARG A 380 33.17 -7.76 14.10
CA ARG A 380 31.88 -7.04 14.05
C ARG A 380 32.06 -5.54 14.24
N ASP A 381 32.83 -5.14 15.24
CA ASP A 381 32.95 -3.76 15.71
C ASP A 381 34.09 -2.96 15.03
N LYS A 382 34.80 -3.56 14.07
CA LYS A 382 35.83 -2.87 13.29
C LYS A 382 35.22 -1.97 12.22
N SER A 383 35.95 -0.92 11.85
CA SER A 383 35.71 -0.17 10.62
C SER A 383 36.19 -0.96 9.40
N SER A 384 35.62 -0.69 8.23
CA SER A 384 36.08 -1.28 6.96
C SER A 384 37.56 -0.94 6.72
N PRO A 385 38.40 -1.86 6.21
CA PRO A 385 38.10 -3.25 5.80
C PRO A 385 37.95 -4.23 6.98
N ARG A 386 36.82 -4.94 7.03
CA ARG A 386 36.42 -5.88 8.10
C ARG A 386 35.80 -7.16 7.55
N VAL A 387 35.56 -8.14 8.42
CA VAL A 387 34.64 -9.24 8.11
C VAL A 387 33.22 -8.84 8.50
N SER A 388 32.34 -8.70 7.49
CA SER A 388 30.95 -8.30 7.67
C SER A 388 30.11 -9.43 8.30
N GLY A 389 30.44 -10.69 8.01
CA GLY A 389 29.79 -11.86 8.59
C GLY A 389 30.25 -13.16 7.92
N ALA A 390 29.51 -14.24 8.14
CA ALA A 390 29.73 -15.53 7.49
C ALA A 390 28.46 -16.09 6.86
N PHE A 391 28.63 -16.81 5.77
CA PHE A 391 27.64 -17.65 5.11
C PHE A 391 28.09 -19.11 5.22
N VAL A 392 27.24 -19.96 5.78
CA VAL A 392 27.52 -21.40 5.94
C VAL A 392 26.52 -22.19 5.11
N PHE A 393 27.02 -23.03 4.20
CA PHE A 393 26.23 -24.05 3.51
C PHE A 393 26.58 -25.44 4.05
N ASP A 394 25.66 -25.96 4.85
CA ASP A 394 25.74 -27.20 5.59
C ASP A 394 25.12 -28.36 4.81
N SER A 395 25.63 -29.57 5.06
CA SER A 395 25.06 -30.82 4.58
C SER A 395 23.68 -31.11 5.18
N TYR A 396 23.39 -30.58 6.37
CA TYR A 396 22.12 -30.75 7.08
C TYR A 396 21.58 -29.42 7.63
N GLY A 397 20.31 -29.43 8.02
CA GLY A 397 19.71 -28.28 8.70
C GLY A 397 20.31 -28.05 10.08
N TYR A 398 20.68 -26.82 10.39
CA TYR A 398 21.24 -26.42 11.70
C TYR A 398 20.47 -25.25 12.31
N GLU A 399 20.50 -25.14 13.64
CA GLU A 399 19.92 -24.03 14.41
C GLU A 399 21.06 -23.35 15.17
N ILE A 400 21.23 -22.04 14.96
CA ILE A 400 22.24 -21.25 15.67
C ILE A 400 21.82 -21.14 17.14
N THR A 401 22.70 -21.55 18.05
CA THR A 401 22.40 -21.61 19.49
C THR A 401 23.09 -20.51 20.30
N ARG A 402 24.07 -19.81 19.71
CA ARG A 402 24.90 -18.78 20.35
C ARG A 402 24.43 -17.39 19.92
N PRO A 403 23.84 -16.59 20.85
CA PRO A 403 23.31 -15.26 20.52
C PRO A 403 24.36 -14.30 19.92
N ALA A 404 25.64 -14.50 20.25
CA ALA A 404 26.71 -13.63 19.77
C ALA A 404 26.93 -13.69 18.25
N VAL A 405 26.61 -14.82 17.61
CA VAL A 405 26.75 -15.03 16.16
C VAL A 405 25.42 -15.10 15.42
N GLY A 406 24.28 -15.14 16.13
CA GLY A 406 22.95 -15.17 15.53
C GLY A 406 22.69 -14.03 14.54
N ARG A 407 23.34 -12.87 14.70
CA ARG A 407 23.25 -11.72 13.80
C ARG A 407 24.48 -11.52 12.90
N LEU A 408 25.38 -12.50 12.86
CA LEU A 408 26.64 -12.42 12.11
C LEU A 408 26.80 -13.56 11.11
N VAL A 409 26.01 -14.62 11.25
CA VAL A 409 26.10 -15.84 10.45
C VAL A 409 24.75 -16.13 9.81
N LEU A 410 24.77 -16.29 8.48
CA LEU A 410 23.67 -16.83 7.70
C LEU A 410 23.92 -18.33 7.51
N TRP A 411 23.07 -19.19 8.07
CA TRP A 411 23.26 -20.64 8.04
C TRP A 411 22.18 -21.33 7.20
N CYS A 412 22.63 -22.03 6.16
CA CYS A 412 21.81 -22.70 5.19
C CYS A 412 22.18 -24.19 5.11
N PRO A 413 21.23 -25.14 5.05
CA PRO A 413 19.81 -24.98 5.36
C PRO A 413 19.59 -24.69 6.85
N ALA A 414 18.53 -23.95 7.18
CA ALA A 414 18.13 -23.71 8.57
C ALA A 414 17.23 -24.85 9.09
N ARG A 415 17.35 -25.21 10.37
CA ARG A 415 16.41 -26.12 11.05
C ARG A 415 15.31 -25.31 11.72
N VAL A 416 14.04 -25.66 11.45
CA VAL A 416 12.86 -25.02 12.03
C VAL A 416 12.19 -25.99 13.01
N ASP A 417 11.79 -25.49 14.19
CA ASP A 417 10.94 -26.25 15.12
C ASP A 417 9.47 -26.03 14.76
N GLU A 418 8.76 -27.09 14.36
CA GLU A 418 7.38 -27.04 13.84
C GLU A 418 6.34 -26.61 14.90
N GLU A 419 6.68 -26.62 16.19
CA GLU A 419 5.77 -26.25 17.30
C GLU A 419 5.67 -24.73 17.54
N SER A 420 6.44 -23.89 16.84
CA SER A 420 6.43 -22.44 17.00
C SER A 420 5.38 -21.76 16.10
N GLU A 421 4.23 -21.33 16.66
CA GLU A 421 3.09 -20.72 15.93
C GLU A 421 3.38 -19.37 15.23
N LEU A 422 4.61 -18.84 15.29
CA LEU A 422 5.03 -17.68 14.53
C LEU A 422 6.23 -18.05 13.67
N PRO A 423 6.22 -17.75 12.36
CA PRO A 423 7.43 -17.50 11.60
C PRO A 423 8.27 -16.47 12.36
N THR A 424 9.16 -16.91 13.23
CA THR A 424 10.17 -15.98 13.75
C THR A 424 10.99 -15.55 12.55
N THR A 425 11.65 -14.40 12.62
CA THR A 425 12.64 -13.95 11.62
C THR A 425 13.70 -15.02 11.28
N SER A 426 13.79 -16.12 12.06
CA SER A 426 14.49 -17.37 11.71
C SER A 426 14.05 -18.03 10.39
N MET A 427 12.78 -17.92 9.97
CA MET A 427 12.30 -18.41 8.66
C MET A 427 12.96 -17.68 7.48
N HIS A 428 13.61 -16.54 7.74
CA HIS A 428 14.35 -15.73 6.77
C HIS A 428 15.88 -15.95 6.81
N SER A 429 16.39 -16.87 7.64
CA SER A 429 17.84 -17.13 7.75
C SER A 429 18.43 -17.96 6.61
N CYS A 430 17.61 -18.58 5.76
CA CYS A 430 18.09 -19.17 4.52
C CYS A 430 16.99 -19.12 3.44
N PRO A 431 16.86 -18.01 2.70
CA PRO A 431 15.71 -17.88 1.82
C PRO A 431 16.07 -18.38 0.41
N LEU A 432 16.28 -19.69 0.29
CA LEU A 432 16.20 -20.38 -0.99
C LEU A 432 15.15 -21.49 -0.80
N GLN A 433 13.91 -21.01 -0.90
CA GLN A 433 12.64 -21.53 -0.36
C GLN A 433 11.97 -22.65 -1.20
N ALA A 434 10.94 -23.23 -0.57
CA ALA A 434 9.83 -24.06 -1.06
C ALA A 434 10.17 -25.43 -1.64
N ASP A 435 10.10 -26.44 -0.76
CA ASP A 435 10.03 -27.86 -1.11
C ASP A 435 8.74 -28.11 -1.92
N MET A 436 8.84 -28.35 -3.23
CA MET A 436 7.69 -28.81 -4.01
C MET A 436 7.54 -30.32 -3.77
N PRO A 437 6.49 -30.80 -3.10
CA PRO A 437 6.31 -32.24 -2.92
C PRO A 437 6.18 -32.92 -4.29
N ASP A 438 6.68 -34.15 -4.43
CA ASP A 438 6.57 -34.97 -5.65
C ASP A 438 5.11 -34.95 -6.19
N LEU A 439 4.86 -34.17 -7.25
CA LEU A 439 3.55 -34.11 -7.91
C LEU A 439 3.41 -35.32 -8.82
N LYS A 440 2.44 -36.19 -8.52
CA LYS A 440 2.17 -37.42 -9.30
C LYS A 440 1.01 -37.21 -10.26
N LEU A 441 1.30 -37.28 -11.56
CA LEU A 441 0.30 -37.27 -12.64
C LEU A 441 0.43 -38.57 -13.45
N GLY A 442 -0.25 -39.63 -12.99
CA GLY A 442 -0.14 -40.95 -13.62
C GLY A 442 1.28 -41.54 -13.49
N PRO A 443 1.97 -41.94 -14.59
CA PRO A 443 3.35 -42.43 -14.54
C PRO A 443 4.40 -41.31 -14.43
N PHE A 444 3.98 -40.04 -14.52
CA PHE A 444 4.85 -38.88 -14.42
C PHE A 444 4.96 -38.40 -12.98
N ARG A 445 6.19 -38.12 -12.54
CA ARG A 445 6.48 -37.42 -11.30
C ARG A 445 7.21 -36.13 -11.60
N PHE A 446 6.83 -35.05 -10.93
CA PHE A 446 7.48 -33.75 -11.05
C PHE A 446 7.98 -33.29 -9.68
N ASN A 447 9.17 -32.72 -9.65
CA ASN A 447 9.78 -32.18 -8.44
C ASN A 447 10.74 -31.02 -8.82
N GLN A 448 10.96 -30.10 -7.90
CA GLN A 448 11.93 -29.02 -8.04
C GLN A 448 12.78 -28.99 -6.78
N LEU A 449 14.11 -29.07 -6.96
CA LEU A 449 15.04 -29.06 -5.85
C LEU A 449 15.34 -27.62 -5.43
N PRO A 450 15.28 -27.28 -4.12
CA PRO A 450 15.81 -26.02 -3.62
C PRO A 450 17.27 -25.84 -4.04
N ILE A 451 17.70 -24.62 -4.34
CA ILE A 451 19.04 -24.36 -4.86
C ILE A 451 20.15 -24.57 -3.80
N LEU A 452 19.80 -24.47 -2.50
CA LEU A 452 20.64 -24.84 -1.35
C LEU A 452 19.99 -26.00 -0.56
N PRO A 453 19.95 -27.22 -1.11
CA PRO A 453 19.28 -28.35 -0.50
C PRO A 453 20.15 -28.99 0.60
N THR A 454 19.51 -29.74 1.50
CA THR A 454 20.25 -30.70 2.34
C THR A 454 20.85 -31.81 1.48
N ARG A 455 21.83 -32.53 2.02
CA ARG A 455 22.44 -33.69 1.35
C ARG A 455 21.43 -34.77 1.01
N ASP A 456 20.53 -35.09 1.93
CA ASP A 456 19.52 -36.13 1.72
C ASP A 456 18.55 -35.73 0.60
N ASN A 457 18.14 -34.45 0.55
CA ASN A 457 17.29 -33.92 -0.51
C ASN A 457 17.98 -33.97 -1.86
N TYR A 458 19.25 -33.53 -1.93
CA TYR A 458 20.03 -33.56 -3.17
C TYR A 458 20.26 -34.99 -3.69
N LEU A 459 20.77 -35.89 -2.84
CA LEU A 459 21.07 -37.26 -3.24
C LEU A 459 19.80 -38.03 -3.62
N GLY A 460 18.71 -37.86 -2.87
CA GLY A 460 17.41 -38.44 -3.22
C GLY A 460 16.83 -37.91 -4.53
N PHE A 461 17.09 -36.63 -4.85
CA PHE A 461 16.67 -36.02 -6.10
C PHE A 461 17.47 -36.53 -7.30
N ILE A 462 18.81 -36.51 -7.24
CA ILE A 462 19.63 -36.90 -8.39
C ILE A 462 19.53 -38.39 -8.73
N ASP A 463 19.20 -39.24 -7.76
CA ASP A 463 18.91 -40.66 -7.99
C ASP A 463 17.73 -40.86 -8.95
N ARG A 464 16.74 -39.95 -8.90
CA ARG A 464 15.52 -40.04 -9.70
C ARG A 464 15.53 -39.16 -10.95
N TYR A 465 16.12 -37.97 -10.84
CA TYR A 465 15.98 -36.88 -11.81
C TYR A 465 17.32 -36.51 -12.50
N SER A 466 18.43 -37.12 -12.07
CA SER A 466 19.81 -36.84 -12.49
C SER A 466 20.37 -35.47 -12.07
N ARG A 467 21.70 -35.37 -12.05
CA ARG A 467 22.43 -34.16 -11.62
C ARG A 467 22.15 -32.94 -12.49
N ASN A 468 21.88 -33.13 -13.79
CA ASN A 468 21.65 -32.04 -14.74
C ASN A 468 20.35 -31.27 -14.48
N GLN A 469 19.44 -31.82 -13.68
CA GLN A 469 18.15 -31.24 -13.33
C GLN A 469 18.13 -30.63 -11.93
N ALA A 470 19.27 -30.60 -11.23
CA ALA A 470 19.36 -30.03 -9.88
C ALA A 470 19.50 -28.51 -9.88
N GLY A 471 19.50 -27.86 -11.06
CA GLY A 471 19.83 -26.44 -11.20
C GLY A 471 21.31 -26.14 -10.95
N ARG A 472 21.70 -24.86 -11.03
CA ARG A 472 23.07 -24.37 -10.76
C ARG A 472 23.10 -22.92 -10.30
N MET A 473 24.05 -22.56 -9.43
CA MET A 473 24.35 -21.16 -9.14
C MET A 473 25.11 -20.52 -10.33
N LEU A 474 24.74 -19.30 -10.72
CA LEU A 474 25.40 -18.53 -11.77
C LEU A 474 26.23 -17.39 -11.20
N GLU A 475 25.65 -16.63 -10.26
CA GLU A 475 26.28 -15.48 -9.62
C GLU A 475 25.98 -15.54 -8.11
N TRP A 476 26.97 -15.20 -7.29
CA TRP A 476 26.85 -15.20 -5.84
C TRP A 476 27.69 -14.07 -5.27
N HIS A 477 27.02 -13.02 -4.79
CA HIS A 477 27.65 -11.78 -4.32
C HIS A 477 27.18 -11.45 -2.92
N PHE A 478 28.06 -10.84 -2.14
CA PHE A 478 27.70 -10.29 -0.84
C PHE A 478 27.95 -8.80 -0.81
N LEU A 479 26.93 -8.04 -0.42
CA LEU A 479 26.96 -6.59 -0.35
C LEU A 479 26.91 -6.18 1.11
N ALA A 480 27.78 -5.28 1.55
CA ALA A 480 27.80 -4.83 2.94
C ALA A 480 27.95 -3.31 2.99
N PRO A 481 27.33 -2.65 3.99
CA PRO A 481 27.51 -1.22 4.19
C PRO A 481 28.93 -0.90 4.68
N GLU A 482 29.52 0.16 4.12
CA GLU A 482 30.81 0.68 4.56
C GLU A 482 30.73 1.14 6.02
N ARG A 483 31.65 0.68 6.86
CA ARG A 483 31.73 1.10 8.26
C ARG A 483 32.84 2.10 8.49
N THR A 484 32.44 3.26 8.98
CA THR A 484 33.36 4.23 9.58
C THR A 484 33.57 3.90 11.07
N PRO A 485 34.63 4.43 11.70
CA PRO A 485 34.83 4.32 13.16
C PRO A 485 33.69 4.90 14.01
N GLN A 486 32.76 5.63 13.40
CA GLN A 486 31.65 6.29 14.07
C GLN A 486 30.29 5.66 13.73
N SER A 487 30.23 4.72 12.79
CA SER A 487 29.01 3.99 12.45
C SER A 487 28.60 3.09 13.63
N VAL A 488 27.29 3.01 13.91
CA VAL A 488 26.75 2.19 15.01
C VAL A 488 25.78 1.15 14.47
N ASN A 489 25.96 -0.10 14.87
CA ASN A 489 25.01 -1.17 14.62
C ASN A 489 24.15 -1.38 15.87
N LEU A 490 22.83 -1.34 15.69
CA LEU A 490 21.87 -1.66 16.74
C LEU A 490 21.10 -2.94 16.40
N PRO A 491 20.82 -3.78 17.39
CA PRO A 491 19.91 -4.92 17.24
C PRO A 491 18.54 -4.52 16.66
N ILE A 492 17.96 -5.36 15.81
CA ILE A 492 16.51 -5.41 15.56
C ILE A 492 16.06 -6.87 15.75
N GLY A 493 15.37 -7.16 16.86
CA GLY A 493 14.97 -8.53 17.19
C GLY A 493 16.17 -9.47 17.32
N ASP A 494 15.99 -10.76 17.03
CA ASP A 494 17.04 -11.78 17.23
C ASP A 494 18.04 -11.89 16.07
N PHE A 495 17.65 -11.50 14.85
CA PHE A 495 18.44 -11.70 13.63
C PHE A 495 18.82 -10.40 12.90
N GLY A 496 18.00 -9.35 12.99
CA GLY A 496 18.19 -8.10 12.25
C GLY A 496 19.17 -7.11 12.90
N VAL A 497 19.69 -6.19 12.07
CA VAL A 497 20.57 -5.10 12.49
C VAL A 497 20.12 -3.80 11.83
N ALA A 498 20.18 -2.68 12.55
CA ALA A 498 20.13 -1.34 12.00
C ALA A 498 21.53 -0.72 12.00
N THR A 499 21.99 -0.22 10.86
CA THR A 499 23.24 0.53 10.76
C THR A 499 22.96 2.02 10.62
N PHE A 500 23.52 2.80 11.53
CA PHE A 500 23.46 4.26 11.53
C PHE A 500 24.77 4.82 10.97
N PHE A 501 24.67 5.54 9.85
CA PHE A 501 25.80 6.14 9.15
C PHE A 501 26.05 7.54 9.71
N ASN A 502 27.29 7.79 10.13
CA ASN A 502 27.59 9.02 10.83
C ASN A 502 27.43 10.20 9.86
N ASN A 503 26.44 11.07 10.13
CA ASN A 503 26.02 12.30 9.44
C ASN A 503 24.64 12.25 8.75
N GLU A 504 23.98 11.10 8.70
CA GLU A 504 22.62 11.05 8.16
C GLU A 504 21.61 11.38 9.27
N LEU A 505 21.01 12.56 9.16
CA LEU A 505 20.02 13.02 10.12
C LEU A 505 18.99 13.94 9.49
N ILE A 506 17.82 13.97 10.09
CA ILE A 506 16.79 14.99 9.83
C ILE A 506 16.95 16.08 10.87
N SER A 507 17.18 17.32 10.44
CA SER A 507 17.14 18.49 11.33
C SER A 507 15.71 19.02 11.40
N ALA A 508 15.23 19.29 12.61
CA ALA A 508 13.84 19.69 12.84
C ALA A 508 13.74 20.84 13.86
N GLN A 509 12.79 21.74 13.65
CA GLN A 509 12.32 22.67 14.69
C GLN A 509 11.15 22.07 15.45
N PRO A 510 10.89 22.48 16.71
CA PRO A 510 9.74 21.97 17.47
C PRO A 510 8.36 22.21 16.83
N SER A 511 8.28 23.17 15.91
CA SER A 511 7.06 23.52 15.16
C SER A 511 6.96 22.85 13.79
N ASP A 512 8.00 22.12 13.35
CA ASP A 512 7.96 21.45 12.06
C ASP A 512 6.93 20.30 12.10
N ALA A 513 6.24 20.07 10.98
CA ALA A 513 5.38 18.92 10.79
C ALA A 513 5.99 18.02 9.71
N PHE A 514 6.04 16.71 9.96
CA PHE A 514 6.54 15.74 8.99
C PHE A 514 5.40 15.01 8.30
N SER A 515 5.58 14.69 7.02
CA SER A 515 4.77 13.73 6.28
C SER A 515 5.71 12.70 5.68
N TYR A 516 5.33 11.42 5.73
CA TYR A 516 6.08 10.33 5.10
C TYR A 516 5.25 9.75 3.96
N CYS A 517 5.85 9.65 2.77
CA CYS A 517 5.26 8.98 1.60
C CYS A 517 6.34 8.06 1.03
N ALA A 518 6.16 6.74 1.10
CA ALA A 518 7.12 5.83 0.51
C ALA A 518 7.08 5.96 -1.03
N SER A 519 8.20 6.33 -1.66
CA SER A 519 8.27 6.33 -3.12
C SER A 519 8.71 4.95 -3.64
N GLY A 520 7.85 4.27 -4.43
CA GLY A 520 8.24 3.10 -5.25
C GLY A 520 7.31 1.87 -5.24
N GLY A 521 6.84 1.54 -6.45
CA GLY A 521 6.65 0.25 -7.14
C GLY A 521 6.49 -1.09 -6.40
N SER A 522 5.25 -1.50 -6.12
CA SER A 522 4.74 -2.83 -6.50
C SER A 522 3.29 -2.69 -7.03
N ASP A 523 2.76 -3.72 -7.69
CA ASP A 523 1.35 -3.78 -8.12
C ASP A 523 0.39 -4.05 -6.94
N ASP A 524 0.92 -4.28 -5.73
CA ASP A 524 0.19 -4.46 -4.47
C ASP A 524 0.59 -3.37 -3.46
N PRO A 525 -0.14 -2.23 -3.45
CA PRO A 525 0.20 -1.03 -2.69
C PRO A 525 0.38 -1.29 -1.19
N GLU A 526 -0.39 -2.23 -0.62
CA GLU A 526 -0.49 -2.44 0.82
C GLU A 526 0.73 -3.19 1.38
N ASN A 527 1.30 -4.13 0.62
CA ASN A 527 2.49 -4.89 1.02
C ASN A 527 3.81 -4.16 0.75
N ALA A 528 3.93 -3.44 -0.37
CA ALA A 528 5.19 -2.73 -0.70
C ALA A 528 5.44 -1.51 0.19
N GLU A 529 4.37 -0.82 0.59
CA GLU A 529 4.46 0.33 1.49
C GLU A 529 4.85 -0.10 2.90
N ALA A 530 4.27 -1.19 3.42
CA ALA A 530 4.62 -1.74 4.73
C ALA A 530 6.07 -2.26 4.79
N MET A 531 6.55 -2.89 3.71
CA MET A 531 7.92 -3.42 3.64
C MET A 531 8.96 -2.31 3.48
N ARG A 532 8.75 -1.31 2.62
CA ARG A 532 9.73 -0.21 2.42
C ARG A 532 9.76 0.79 3.57
N ALA A 533 8.61 0.99 4.23
CA ALA A 533 8.52 1.77 5.47
C ALA A 533 9.39 1.20 6.60
N SER A 534 9.80 -0.08 6.52
CA SER A 534 10.62 -0.76 7.53
C SER A 534 12.13 -0.68 7.28
N VAL A 535 12.59 -0.28 6.08
CA VAL A 535 14.02 -0.29 5.75
C VAL A 535 14.74 0.93 6.31
N ALA A 536 14.15 2.11 6.19
CA ALA A 536 14.70 3.33 6.79
C ALA A 536 14.23 3.44 8.23
N VAL A 537 15.17 3.59 9.16
CA VAL A 537 14.91 3.73 10.59
C VAL A 537 15.50 5.01 11.12
N PHE A 538 14.96 5.50 12.22
CA PHE A 538 15.52 6.62 12.96
C PHE A 538 15.70 6.29 14.44
N ARG A 539 16.49 7.11 15.14
CA ARG A 539 16.60 7.05 16.61
C ARG A 539 15.96 8.26 17.25
N GLY A 540 15.19 8.00 18.30
CA GLY A 540 14.71 9.02 19.22
C GLY A 540 15.48 9.02 20.53
N ALA A 541 15.63 10.16 21.18
CA ALA A 541 16.26 10.25 22.50
C ALA A 541 15.54 9.45 23.60
N MET A 542 14.23 9.20 23.45
CA MET A 542 13.42 8.51 24.45
C MET A 542 13.40 6.98 24.31
N VAL A 543 13.81 6.45 23.15
CA VAL A 543 13.76 5.01 22.86
C VAL A 543 15.13 4.57 22.35
N PRO A 544 15.81 3.62 23.03
CA PRO A 544 17.14 3.19 22.62
C PRO A 544 17.12 2.38 21.32
N ASP A 545 16.00 1.74 21.02
CA ASP A 545 15.83 0.88 19.85
C ASP A 545 15.50 1.68 18.58
N PRO A 546 15.93 1.21 17.39
CA PRO A 546 15.56 1.81 16.11
C PRO A 546 14.04 1.82 15.88
N ILE A 547 13.51 2.91 15.32
CA ILE A 547 12.09 3.08 14.99
C ILE A 547 11.93 3.27 13.47
N PRO A 548 10.93 2.67 12.81
CA PRO A 548 10.66 2.92 11.38
C PRO A 548 10.44 4.41 11.07
N LEU A 549 11.02 4.91 9.97
CA LEU A 549 10.94 6.32 9.57
C LEU A 549 9.50 6.80 9.36
N ALA A 550 8.58 5.91 8.94
CA ALA A 550 7.17 6.20 8.80
C ALA A 550 6.49 6.69 10.10
N MET A 551 7.04 6.36 11.27
CA MET A 551 6.52 6.78 12.57
C MET A 551 7.03 8.17 13.01
N LEU A 552 7.93 8.79 12.23
CA LEU A 552 8.50 10.10 12.57
C LEU A 552 7.45 11.21 12.75
N PRO A 553 6.39 11.34 11.92
CA PRO A 553 5.34 12.34 12.11
C PRO A 553 4.69 12.29 13.48
N GLU A 554 4.26 11.10 13.91
CA GLU A 554 3.61 10.90 15.20
C GLU A 554 4.59 11.10 16.36
N TYR A 555 5.81 10.59 16.21
CA TYR A 555 6.85 10.71 17.22
C TYR A 555 7.26 12.17 17.45
N HIS A 556 7.49 12.94 16.38
CA HIS A 556 7.87 14.36 16.49
C HIS A 556 6.76 15.20 17.13
N ARG A 557 5.49 14.90 16.82
CA ARG A 557 4.34 15.57 17.45
C ARG A 557 4.29 15.35 18.97
N LEU A 558 4.67 14.16 19.45
CA LEU A 558 4.64 13.82 20.87
C LEU A 558 5.89 14.26 21.63
N ALA A 559 7.06 14.15 20.99
CA ALA A 559 8.36 14.49 21.57
C ALA A 559 9.27 15.13 20.52
N PRO A 560 9.10 16.44 20.26
CA PRO A 560 9.91 17.16 19.29
C PRO A 560 11.38 17.13 19.67
N GLN A 561 12.24 16.78 18.72
CA GLN A 561 13.69 16.77 18.89
C GLN A 561 14.34 17.60 17.79
N PRO A 562 15.50 18.23 18.08
CA PRO A 562 16.20 19.07 17.11
C PRO A 562 16.81 18.27 15.95
N SER A 563 17.03 16.97 16.14
CA SER A 563 17.63 16.09 15.15
C SER A 563 17.22 14.64 15.35
N TYR A 564 17.05 13.92 14.24
CA TYR A 564 16.79 12.47 14.22
C TYR A 564 17.86 11.75 13.40
N PRO A 565 18.78 10.99 14.03
CA PRO A 565 19.74 10.16 13.32
C PRO A 565 19.01 9.09 12.50
N LEU A 566 19.40 8.94 11.23
CA LEU A 566 18.86 7.96 10.30
C LEU A 566 19.79 6.75 10.16
N GLY A 567 19.18 5.62 9.84
CA GLY A 567 19.89 4.37 9.58
C GLY A 567 19.08 3.47 8.66
N LEU A 568 19.72 2.36 8.28
CA LEU A 568 19.12 1.32 7.44
C LEU A 568 18.99 0.03 8.24
N ALA A 569 17.85 -0.61 8.14
CA ALA A 569 17.56 -1.93 8.68
C ALA A 569 17.88 -3.02 7.64
N TRP A 570 18.46 -4.11 8.12
CA TRP A 570 18.83 -5.28 7.32
C TRP A 570 18.57 -6.55 8.12
N ASP A 571 18.19 -7.62 7.43
CA ASP A 571 17.97 -8.93 8.05
C ASP A 571 19.28 -9.57 8.55
N PHE A 572 20.41 -9.24 7.92
CA PHE A 572 21.76 -9.74 8.21
C PHE A 572 22.80 -8.64 7.96
N PRO A 573 24.05 -8.74 8.48
CA PRO A 573 25.04 -7.67 8.37
C PRO A 573 25.61 -7.48 6.96
N PHE A 574 25.18 -8.34 6.02
CA PHE A 574 25.39 -8.26 4.59
C PHE A 574 24.12 -8.69 3.85
N LEU A 575 23.94 -8.23 2.62
CA LEU A 575 22.95 -8.67 1.66
C LEU A 575 23.57 -9.75 0.77
N ALA A 576 22.99 -10.94 0.74
CA ALA A 576 23.34 -11.97 -0.24
C ALA A 576 22.57 -11.73 -1.55
N ARG A 577 23.25 -11.76 -2.70
CA ARG A 577 22.63 -11.66 -4.01
C ARG A 577 23.01 -12.88 -4.83
N ALA A 578 22.01 -13.65 -5.21
CA ALA A 578 22.15 -14.88 -5.98
C ALA A 578 21.52 -14.71 -7.35
N LYS A 579 22.13 -15.34 -8.34
CA LYS A 579 21.46 -15.63 -9.60
C LYS A 579 21.65 -17.09 -9.88
N TYR A 580 20.56 -17.80 -10.15
CA TYR A 580 20.62 -19.24 -10.32
C TYR A 580 19.65 -19.71 -11.39
N VAL A 581 19.88 -20.94 -11.85
CA VAL A 581 18.94 -21.66 -12.68
C VAL A 581 18.35 -22.75 -11.82
N SER A 582 17.03 -22.76 -11.71
CA SER A 582 16.26 -23.89 -11.20
C SER A 582 15.61 -24.63 -12.37
N SER A 583 15.16 -25.86 -12.12
CA SER A 583 14.47 -26.63 -13.15
C SER A 583 13.39 -27.48 -12.51
N VAL A 584 12.22 -27.51 -13.14
CA VAL A 584 11.18 -28.48 -12.84
C VAL A 584 11.58 -29.80 -13.49
N ALA A 585 11.97 -30.75 -12.66
CA ALA A 585 12.42 -32.06 -13.10
C ALA A 585 11.26 -33.05 -13.14
N GLY A 586 11.14 -33.77 -14.26
CA GLY A 586 10.19 -34.83 -14.48
C GLY A 586 10.86 -36.21 -14.54
N ALA A 587 10.18 -37.25 -14.07
CA ALA A 587 10.60 -38.62 -14.29
C ALA A 587 9.41 -39.49 -14.72
N VAL A 588 9.62 -40.36 -15.71
CA VAL A 588 8.65 -41.38 -16.12
C VAL A 588 9.12 -42.75 -15.63
N THR A 589 8.31 -43.42 -14.81
CA THR A 589 8.62 -44.78 -14.36
C THR A 589 7.81 -45.81 -15.16
N ALA A 590 8.49 -46.68 -15.91
CA ALA A 590 7.89 -47.81 -16.61
C ALA A 590 8.78 -49.06 -16.44
N PHE A 591 8.18 -50.21 -16.14
CA PHE A 591 8.88 -51.50 -16.02
C PHE A 591 10.13 -51.48 -15.12
N SER A 592 10.07 -50.77 -13.99
CA SER A 592 11.16 -50.61 -13.02
C SER A 592 12.37 -49.79 -13.49
N PHE A 593 12.24 -49.04 -14.60
CA PHE A 593 13.23 -48.05 -15.03
C PHE A 593 12.61 -46.64 -15.01
N SER A 594 13.38 -45.65 -14.56
CA SER A 594 12.99 -44.24 -14.54
C SER A 594 13.79 -43.46 -15.59
N ILE A 595 13.10 -42.74 -16.48
CA ILE A 595 13.73 -41.85 -17.46
C ILE A 595 13.52 -40.40 -17.01
N PRO A 596 14.59 -39.65 -16.67
CA PRO A 596 14.49 -38.25 -16.28
C PRO A 596 14.36 -37.33 -17.50
N PHE A 597 13.62 -36.24 -17.34
CA PHE A 597 13.52 -35.11 -18.25
C PHE A 597 13.31 -33.83 -17.42
N GLY A 598 13.40 -32.64 -18.00
CA GLY A 598 13.05 -31.44 -17.24
C GLY A 598 12.90 -30.21 -18.12
N ILE A 599 12.27 -29.19 -17.53
CA ILE A 599 12.04 -27.88 -18.11
C ILE A 599 12.85 -26.92 -17.25
N GLY A 600 13.86 -26.28 -17.84
CA GLY A 600 14.65 -25.26 -17.15
C GLY A 600 13.90 -23.94 -17.14
N ASP A 601 13.90 -23.26 -16.01
CA ASP A 601 13.40 -21.89 -15.91
C ASP A 601 14.48 -20.90 -16.38
N GLU A 602 14.07 -19.67 -16.73
CA GLU A 602 15.01 -18.59 -16.99
C GLU A 602 15.81 -18.25 -15.71
N ALA A 603 16.95 -17.58 -15.85
CA ALA A 603 17.80 -17.29 -14.70
C ALA A 603 17.05 -16.43 -13.66
N GLU A 604 16.76 -17.02 -12.50
CA GLU A 604 16.10 -16.36 -11.38
C GLU A 604 17.12 -15.54 -10.60
N SER A 605 16.72 -14.34 -10.17
CA SER A 605 17.52 -13.49 -9.27
C SER A 605 16.89 -13.49 -7.89
N TYR A 606 17.73 -13.64 -6.88
CA TYR A 606 17.32 -13.72 -5.49
C TYR A 606 18.16 -12.78 -4.63
N TYR A 607 17.48 -12.06 -3.74
CA TYR A 607 18.08 -11.18 -2.75
C TYR A 607 17.80 -11.77 -1.37
N GLY A 608 18.84 -11.81 -0.54
CA GLY A 608 18.92 -12.34 0.84
C GLY A 608 17.82 -11.88 1.80
N THR A 609 16.99 -10.94 1.35
CA THR A 609 15.96 -10.24 2.07
C THR A 609 14.92 -9.73 1.08
N ALA A 610 13.64 -9.81 1.44
CA ALA A 610 12.54 -9.34 0.61
C ALA A 610 12.39 -7.80 0.61
N LEU A 611 13.24 -7.10 1.38
CA LEU A 611 13.26 -5.65 1.47
C LEU A 611 14.05 -4.97 0.32
N TRP A 612 14.73 -5.74 -0.54
CA TRP A 612 15.74 -5.24 -1.48
C TRP A 612 15.58 -5.80 -2.89
N ASP A 613 15.13 -4.96 -3.83
CA ASP A 613 15.06 -5.33 -5.25
C ASP A 613 16.04 -4.54 -6.15
N GLY A 614 16.57 -3.40 -5.68
CA GLY A 614 17.25 -2.43 -6.57
C GLY A 614 18.56 -1.80 -6.07
N GLY A 615 18.92 -1.94 -4.79
CA GLY A 615 20.20 -1.43 -4.24
C GLY A 615 20.27 0.09 -3.96
N ASP A 616 19.34 0.89 -4.47
CA ASP A 616 19.23 2.34 -4.20
C ASP A 616 17.89 2.67 -3.49
N PHE A 617 17.93 3.52 -2.44
CA PHE A 617 16.71 4.08 -1.81
C PHE A 617 16.58 5.55 -2.12
N VAL A 618 15.57 5.89 -2.91
CA VAL A 618 15.01 7.23 -2.93
C VAL A 618 13.95 7.28 -1.84
N LEU A 619 14.13 8.15 -0.83
CA LEU A 619 13.18 8.30 0.28
C LEU A 619 12.01 9.19 -0.12
#